data_AF-A0A8S1HV91-F1
#
_entry.id   AF-A0A8S1HV91-F1
#
_cell.length_a   1.000
_cell.length_b   1.000
_cell.length_c   1.000
_cell.angle_alpha   90.00
_cell.angle_beta   90.00
_cell.angle_gamma   90.00
#
_symmetry.space_group_name_H-M   'P 1'
#
loop_
_entity.id
_entity.type
_entity.pdbx_description
1 polymer ?
#
loop_
_entity_poly.entity_id
_entity_poly.type
_entity_poly.pdbx_seq_one_letter_code
_entity_poly.pdbx_strand_id
1 'polypeptide(L)'
;MNRLPSPILVLFLVGLVRAEEVQESLSSAANAAIARILDRAGDKTMEQIRSEIDKAVDGLDEQTQKSHEEWKKQVEQDERARMQRIREALPKLSPQAQQRLIRIVLVQQNGKFTPKEKQDLLKQISFTLDASIQKELSQNLSETDLFSVLY
;
A
#
# COMPACT_ATOMS: atom_id res chain seq x y z
N MET A 1 4.30 -14.17 -30.24
CA MET A 1 4.35 -14.88 -28.94
C MET A 1 4.81 -13.89 -27.88
N ASN A 2 3.88 -13.15 -27.26
CA ASN A 2 4.23 -12.19 -26.21
C ASN A 2 3.89 -12.82 -24.86
N ARG A 3 4.95 -13.08 -24.08
CA ARG A 3 4.88 -13.63 -22.73
C ARG A 3 4.13 -12.65 -21.84
N LEU A 4 3.09 -13.15 -21.18
CA LEU A 4 2.41 -12.47 -20.07
C LEU A 4 3.45 -12.19 -18.96
N PRO A 5 3.36 -11.05 -18.27
CA PRO A 5 4.21 -10.80 -17.10
C PRO A 5 3.93 -11.86 -16.03
N SER A 6 5.01 -12.34 -15.43
CA SER A 6 5.02 -13.39 -14.41
C SER A 6 4.10 -13.03 -13.22
N PRO A 7 3.34 -13.99 -12.65
CA PRO A 7 2.46 -13.78 -11.49
C PRO A 7 3.17 -13.25 -10.23
N ILE A 8 4.50 -13.22 -10.25
CA ILE A 8 5.36 -12.69 -9.18
C ILE A 8 5.21 -11.15 -9.02
N LEU A 9 4.79 -10.43 -10.06
CA LEU A 9 4.63 -8.96 -9.99
C LEU A 9 3.32 -8.51 -9.31
N VAL A 10 2.32 -9.39 -9.20
CA VAL A 10 1.06 -9.10 -8.47
C VAL A 10 1.29 -9.09 -6.95
N LEU A 11 2.30 -9.82 -6.48
CA LEU A 11 2.70 -9.89 -5.07
C LEU A 11 3.36 -8.60 -4.55
N PHE A 12 3.75 -7.67 -5.42
CA PHE A 12 4.40 -6.42 -5.00
C PHE A 12 3.43 -5.26 -4.75
N LEU A 13 2.22 -5.32 -5.32
CA LEU A 13 1.13 -4.39 -5.01
C LEU A 13 0.24 -4.90 -3.88
N VAL A 14 0.26 -6.21 -3.61
CA VAL A 14 -0.31 -6.81 -2.41
C VAL A 14 0.81 -6.98 -1.37
N GLY A 15 1.28 -5.86 -0.83
CA GLY A 15 2.13 -5.77 0.36
C GLY A 15 2.11 -7.00 1.25
N LEU A 16 3.20 -7.78 1.13
CA LEU A 16 3.79 -8.66 2.12
C LEU A 16 2.83 -9.36 3.11
N VAL A 17 1.82 -10.04 2.58
CA VAL A 17 1.31 -11.26 3.22
C VAL A 17 2.02 -12.42 2.56
N ARG A 18 2.62 -13.30 3.37
CA ARG A 18 3.30 -14.53 2.95
C ARG A 18 2.53 -15.18 1.78
N ALA A 19 3.19 -15.23 0.63
CA ALA A 19 2.66 -15.69 -0.65
C ALA A 19 2.18 -17.17 -0.66
N GLU A 20 2.20 -17.87 0.47
CA GLU A 20 1.85 -19.28 0.56
C GLU A 20 0.46 -19.54 1.16
N GLU A 21 -0.17 -18.60 1.87
CA GLU A 21 -1.44 -18.87 2.58
C GLU A 21 -2.69 -18.20 1.98
N VAL A 22 -2.58 -17.19 1.11
CA VAL A 22 -3.74 -16.48 0.51
C VAL A 22 -4.12 -17.04 -0.86
N GLN A 23 -3.32 -17.96 -1.42
CA GLN A 23 -3.49 -18.42 -2.80
C GLN A 23 -4.62 -19.44 -3.00
N GLU A 24 -5.18 -19.99 -1.92
CA GLU A 24 -6.15 -21.08 -1.98
C GLU A 24 -7.63 -20.68 -1.84
N SER A 25 -7.95 -19.41 -1.52
CA SER A 25 -9.34 -19.01 -1.21
C SER A 25 -10.06 -18.13 -2.25
N LEU A 26 -9.40 -17.71 -3.33
CA LEU A 26 -10.02 -16.90 -4.38
C LEU A 26 -10.18 -17.69 -5.67
N SER A 27 -11.41 -17.77 -6.20
CA SER A 27 -11.66 -18.41 -7.50
C SER A 27 -10.82 -17.75 -8.62
N SER A 28 -10.36 -18.54 -9.60
CA SER A 28 -9.51 -18.03 -10.71
C SER A 28 -10.14 -16.84 -11.47
N ALA A 29 -11.48 -16.76 -11.47
CA ALA A 29 -12.23 -15.64 -12.05
C ALA A 29 -12.14 -14.36 -11.21
N ALA A 30 -12.18 -14.46 -9.88
CA ALA A 30 -12.00 -13.35 -8.95
C ALA A 30 -10.60 -12.73 -9.10
N ASN A 31 -9.57 -13.59 -9.15
CA ASN A 31 -8.19 -13.18 -9.37
C ASN A 31 -8.00 -12.46 -10.71
N ALA A 32 -8.68 -12.92 -11.77
CA ALA A 32 -8.63 -12.28 -13.08
C ALA A 32 -9.37 -10.92 -13.13
N ALA A 33 -10.46 -10.76 -12.38
CA ALA A 33 -11.18 -9.49 -12.29
C ALA A 33 -10.37 -8.44 -11.51
N ILE A 34 -9.81 -8.83 -10.37
CA ILE A 34 -8.95 -7.98 -9.54
C ILE A 34 -7.68 -7.59 -10.32
N ALA A 35 -7.04 -8.53 -11.02
CA ALA A 35 -5.87 -8.23 -11.85
C ALA A 35 -6.16 -7.16 -12.93
N ARG A 36 -7.33 -7.20 -13.58
CA ARG A 36 -7.71 -6.19 -14.58
C ARG A 36 -7.98 -4.81 -13.99
N ILE A 37 -8.48 -4.76 -12.75
CA ILE A 37 -8.68 -3.50 -12.01
C ILE A 37 -7.30 -2.90 -11.68
N LEU A 38 -6.38 -3.73 -11.19
CA LEU A 38 -5.01 -3.33 -10.86
C LEU A 38 -4.22 -2.87 -12.09
N ASP A 39 -4.38 -3.52 -13.25
CA ASP A 39 -3.77 -3.10 -14.52
C ASP A 39 -4.20 -1.69 -14.97
N ARG A 40 -5.35 -1.20 -14.49
CA ARG A 40 -5.92 0.12 -14.82
C ARG A 40 -5.88 1.10 -13.63
N ALA A 41 -5.23 0.74 -12.54
CA ALA A 41 -5.23 1.50 -11.30
C ALA A 41 -4.35 2.75 -11.35
N GLY A 42 -3.43 2.85 -12.33
CA GLY A 42 -2.42 3.92 -12.39
C GLY A 42 -2.98 5.35 -12.45
N ASP A 43 -4.17 5.53 -12.99
CA ASP A 43 -4.82 6.85 -13.15
C ASP A 43 -6.00 7.06 -12.19
N LYS A 44 -6.21 6.13 -11.24
CA LYS A 44 -7.35 6.13 -10.31
C LYS A 44 -6.90 6.48 -8.90
N THR A 45 -7.77 7.14 -8.15
CA THR A 45 -7.56 7.31 -6.71
C THR A 45 -7.77 5.99 -5.97
N MET A 46 -7.24 5.89 -4.75
CA MET A 46 -7.44 4.69 -3.92
C MET A 46 -8.92 4.38 -3.68
N GLU A 47 -9.73 5.42 -3.48
CA GLU A 47 -11.17 5.28 -3.29
C GLU A 47 -11.86 4.67 -4.53
N GLN A 48 -11.45 5.09 -5.73
CA GLN A 48 -11.98 4.53 -6.97
C GLN A 48 -11.57 3.07 -7.15
N ILE A 49 -10.31 2.73 -6.86
CA ILE A 49 -9.81 1.34 -6.91
C ILE A 49 -10.59 0.47 -5.93
N ARG A 50 -10.76 0.93 -4.68
CA ARG A 50 -11.53 0.23 -3.64
C ARG A 50 -12.97 -0.02 -4.08
N SER A 51 -13.65 1.00 -4.63
CA SER A 51 -15.01 0.86 -5.12
C SER A 51 -15.14 -0.15 -6.27
N GLU A 52 -14.16 -0.23 -7.16
CA GLU A 52 -14.15 -1.23 -8.24
C GLU A 52 -13.91 -2.64 -7.73
N ILE A 53 -13.04 -2.81 -6.73
CA ILE A 53 -12.80 -4.11 -6.09
C ILE A 53 -14.06 -4.56 -5.35
N ASP A 54 -14.68 -3.69 -4.55
CA ASP A 54 -15.93 -4.01 -3.83
C ASP A 54 -17.02 -4.48 -4.82
N LYS A 55 -17.24 -3.74 -5.93
CA LYS A 55 -18.19 -4.13 -6.98
C LYS A 55 -17.85 -5.46 -7.66
N ALA A 56 -16.56 -5.74 -7.84
CA ALA A 56 -16.11 -7.00 -8.44
C ALA A 56 -16.36 -8.18 -7.50
N VAL A 57 -16.27 -7.95 -6.19
CA VAL A 57 -16.46 -8.97 -5.16
C VAL A 57 -17.93 -9.23 -4.85
N ASP A 58 -18.80 -8.23 -4.94
CA ASP A 58 -20.25 -8.37 -4.72
C ASP A 58 -20.91 -9.45 -5.61
N GLY A 59 -20.34 -9.72 -6.79
CA GLY A 59 -20.83 -10.74 -7.72
C GLY A 59 -20.25 -12.15 -7.49
N LEU A 60 -19.42 -12.34 -6.47
CA LEU A 60 -18.74 -13.60 -6.17
C LEU A 60 -19.43 -14.37 -5.05
N ASP A 61 -18.96 -15.58 -4.79
CA ASP A 61 -19.49 -16.44 -3.72
C ASP A 61 -19.29 -15.84 -2.31
N GLU A 62 -20.12 -16.28 -1.37
CA GLU A 62 -20.15 -15.78 0.02
C GLU A 62 -18.81 -15.95 0.74
N GLN A 63 -18.06 -17.02 0.44
CA GLN A 63 -16.74 -17.23 1.02
C GLN A 63 -15.75 -16.17 0.54
N THR A 64 -15.74 -15.87 -0.76
CA THR A 64 -14.90 -14.80 -1.33
C THR A 64 -15.27 -13.43 -0.75
N GLN A 65 -16.56 -13.12 -0.61
CA GLN A 65 -17.01 -11.87 0.00
C GLN A 65 -16.54 -11.73 1.45
N LYS A 66 -16.65 -12.82 2.23
CA LYS A 66 -16.17 -12.86 3.61
C LYS A 66 -14.66 -12.68 3.72
N SER A 67 -13.89 -13.34 2.86
CA SER A 67 -12.43 -13.17 2.81
C SER A 67 -12.03 -11.73 2.44
N HIS A 68 -12.78 -11.07 1.55
CA HIS A 68 -12.55 -9.66 1.23
C HIS A 68 -12.83 -8.73 2.41
N GLU A 69 -13.91 -8.97 3.16
CA GLU A 69 -14.19 -8.22 4.40
C GLU A 69 -13.12 -8.43 5.49
N GLU A 70 -12.61 -9.65 5.63
CA GLU A 70 -11.51 -9.96 6.54
C GLU A 70 -10.21 -9.25 6.11
N TRP A 71 -9.90 -9.26 4.82
CA TRP A 71 -8.76 -8.54 4.27
C TRP A 71 -8.87 -7.03 4.53
N LYS A 72 -10.04 -6.40 4.30
CA LYS A 72 -10.26 -4.98 4.60
C LYS A 72 -9.95 -4.64 6.06
N LYS A 73 -10.40 -5.49 6.99
CA LYS A 73 -10.12 -5.30 8.43
C LYS A 73 -8.64 -5.42 8.75
N GLN A 74 -7.92 -6.36 8.11
CA GLN A 74 -6.47 -6.51 8.29
C GLN A 74 -5.72 -5.26 7.79
N VAL A 75 -6.05 -4.76 6.60
CA VAL A 75 -5.46 -3.53 6.05
C VAL A 75 -5.66 -2.35 7.01
N GLU A 76 -6.87 -2.17 7.55
CA GLU A 76 -7.15 -1.11 8.53
C GLU A 76 -6.41 -1.30 9.87
N GLN A 77 -6.13 -2.54 10.28
CA GLN A 77 -5.33 -2.83 11.48
C GLN A 77 -3.85 -2.52 11.23
N ASP A 78 -3.31 -2.92 10.08
CA ASP A 78 -1.93 -2.66 9.70
C ASP A 78 -1.65 -1.17 9.55
N GLU A 79 -2.60 -0.43 8.96
CA GLU A 79 -2.55 1.03 8.85
C GLU A 79 -2.48 1.69 10.24
N ARG A 80 -3.35 1.26 11.16
CA ARG A 80 -3.35 1.76 12.53
C ARG A 80 -2.05 1.45 13.26
N ALA A 81 -1.53 0.23 13.12
CA ALA A 81 -0.27 -0.18 13.72
C ALA A 81 0.90 0.64 13.18
N ARG A 82 0.95 0.89 11.86
CA ARG A 82 1.95 1.77 11.24
C ARG A 82 1.87 3.19 11.78
N MET A 83 0.68 3.78 11.80
CA MET A 83 0.49 5.14 12.31
C MET A 83 0.89 5.26 13.79
N GLN A 84 0.66 4.21 14.58
CA GLN A 84 1.12 4.15 15.96
C GLN A 84 2.66 4.15 16.05
N ARG A 85 3.36 3.33 15.24
CA ARG A 85 4.84 3.34 15.18
C ARG A 85 5.38 4.72 14.78
N ILE A 86 4.77 5.36 13.78
CA ILE A 86 5.12 6.73 13.36
C ILE A 86 4.95 7.72 14.52
N ARG A 87 3.83 7.64 15.24
CA ARG A 87 3.56 8.50 16.40
C ARG A 87 4.58 8.33 17.52
N GLU A 88 5.00 7.10 17.78
CA GLU A 88 6.01 6.78 18.80
C GLU A 88 7.44 7.17 18.38
N ALA A 89 7.74 7.11 17.08
CA ALA A 89 9.03 7.51 16.53
C ALA A 89 9.19 9.03 16.46
N LEU A 90 8.13 9.77 16.09
CA LEU A 90 8.18 11.21 15.86
C LEU A 90 8.90 12.02 16.96
N PRO A 91 8.61 11.87 18.27
CA PRO A 91 9.28 12.66 19.30
C PRO A 91 10.76 12.30 19.51
N LYS A 92 11.22 11.15 19.00
CA LYS A 92 12.62 10.69 19.12
C LYS A 92 13.52 11.26 18.02
N LEU A 93 12.92 11.83 16.98
CA LEU A 93 13.61 12.38 15.83
C LEU A 93 14.03 13.83 16.07
N SER A 94 15.10 14.25 15.40
CA SER A 94 15.53 15.62 15.26
C SER A 94 14.44 16.47 14.60
N PRO A 95 14.38 17.79 14.86
CA PRO A 95 13.35 18.65 14.26
C PRO A 95 13.31 18.59 12.72
N GLN A 96 14.46 18.41 12.08
CA GLN A 96 14.53 18.27 10.62
C GLN A 96 13.97 16.92 10.16
N ALA A 97 14.33 15.81 10.82
CA ALA A 97 13.77 14.50 10.50
C ALA A 97 12.25 14.42 10.78
N GLN A 98 11.77 15.08 11.83
CA GLN A 98 10.33 15.23 12.09
C GLN A 98 9.61 15.92 10.93
N GLN A 99 10.14 17.05 10.45
CA GLN A 99 9.55 17.77 9.31
C GLN A 99 9.49 16.89 8.05
N ARG A 100 10.54 16.09 7.80
CA ARG A 100 10.56 15.16 6.66
C ARG A 100 9.56 14.02 6.82
N LEU A 101 9.49 13.42 8.00
CA LEU A 101 8.50 12.38 8.31
C LEU A 101 7.06 12.89 8.18
N ILE A 102 6.77 14.11 8.64
CA ILE A 102 5.45 14.72 8.49
C ILE A 102 5.09 14.87 7.00
N ARG A 103 6.03 15.32 6.15
CA ARG A 103 5.78 15.43 4.70
C ARG A 103 5.48 14.08 4.05
N ILE A 104 6.23 13.04 4.44
CA ILE A 104 5.98 11.67 4.00
C ILE A 104 4.54 11.25 4.34
N VAL A 105 4.14 11.42 5.60
CA VAL A 105 2.79 11.07 6.07
C VAL A 105 1.71 11.86 5.34
N LEU A 106 1.94 13.16 5.09
CA LEU A 106 0.99 13.99 4.34
C LEU A 106 0.77 13.49 2.91
N VAL A 107 1.82 13.03 2.22
CA VAL A 107 1.68 12.44 0.89
C VAL A 107 0.93 11.12 0.95
N GLN A 108 1.28 10.23 1.89
CA GLN A 108 0.63 8.92 2.05
C GLN A 108 -0.87 9.06 2.34
N GLN A 109 -1.26 9.97 3.24
CA GLN A 109 -2.65 10.17 3.68
C GLN A 109 -3.49 11.03 2.72
N ASN A 110 -2.89 11.57 1.65
CA ASN A 110 -3.65 12.40 0.72
C ASN A 110 -4.53 11.55 -0.21
N GLY A 111 -5.83 11.56 0.04
CA GLY A 111 -6.82 10.83 -0.77
C GLY A 111 -7.01 11.37 -2.20
N LYS A 112 -6.46 12.54 -2.53
CA LYS A 112 -6.55 13.12 -3.88
C LYS A 112 -5.49 12.61 -4.84
N PHE A 113 -4.39 12.05 -4.32
CA PHE A 113 -3.31 11.52 -5.15
C PHE A 113 -3.59 10.07 -5.53
N THR A 114 -3.36 9.76 -6.79
CA THR A 114 -3.27 8.41 -7.32
C THR A 114 -2.09 7.66 -6.69
N PRO A 115 -2.06 6.31 -6.71
CA PRO A 115 -0.91 5.54 -6.25
C PRO A 115 0.40 6.00 -6.90
N LYS A 116 0.35 6.29 -8.21
CA LYS A 116 1.50 6.71 -9.00
C LYS A 116 2.02 8.07 -8.56
N GLU A 117 1.14 9.05 -8.38
CA GLU A 117 1.54 10.38 -7.88
C GLU A 117 2.14 10.31 -6.48
N LYS A 118 1.56 9.49 -5.59
CA LYS A 118 2.13 9.24 -4.26
C LYS A 118 3.54 8.66 -4.38
N GLN A 119 3.72 7.66 -5.24
CA GLN A 119 5.02 7.03 -5.46
C GLN A 119 6.06 8.04 -5.98
N ASP A 120 5.70 8.85 -6.97
CA ASP A 120 6.58 9.86 -7.55
C ASP A 120 6.99 10.92 -6.51
N LEU A 121 6.04 11.40 -5.71
CA LEU A 121 6.29 12.36 -4.63
C LEU A 121 7.15 11.77 -3.51
N LEU A 122 6.85 10.54 -3.06
CA LEU A 122 7.63 9.84 -2.04
C LEU A 122 9.06 9.57 -2.51
N LYS A 123 9.23 9.20 -3.77
CA LYS A 123 10.54 9.02 -4.40
C LYS A 123 11.32 10.34 -4.44
N GLN A 124 10.67 11.44 -4.83
CA GLN A 124 11.29 12.76 -4.79
C GLN A 124 11.70 13.15 -3.37
N ILE A 125 10.85 12.92 -2.38
CA ILE A 125 11.20 13.17 -0.97
C ILE A 125 12.43 12.36 -0.60
N SER A 126 12.43 11.04 -0.86
CA SER A 126 13.55 10.13 -0.58
C SER A 126 14.87 10.61 -1.17
N PHE A 127 14.89 11.04 -2.44
CA PHE A 127 16.09 11.58 -3.08
C PHE A 127 16.62 12.88 -2.47
N THR A 128 15.76 13.65 -1.80
CA THR A 128 16.14 14.94 -1.19
C THR A 128 16.47 14.82 0.30
N LEU A 129 16.43 13.62 0.87
CA LEU A 129 16.87 13.37 2.23
C LEU A 129 18.40 13.35 2.26
N ASP A 130 18.99 14.12 3.17
CA ASP A 130 20.39 13.95 3.49
C ASP A 130 20.62 12.62 4.24
N ALA A 131 21.84 12.11 4.17
CA ALA A 131 22.20 10.82 4.75
C ALA A 131 21.99 10.75 6.27
N SER A 132 22.09 11.89 6.97
CA SER A 132 21.87 11.94 8.42
C SER A 132 20.39 11.71 8.73
N ILE A 133 19.49 12.43 8.06
CA ILE A 133 18.05 12.24 8.22
C ILE A 133 17.63 10.84 7.76
N GLN A 134 18.15 10.35 6.63
CA GLN A 134 17.81 9.01 6.15
C GLN A 134 18.18 7.93 7.19
N LYS A 135 19.39 8.03 7.77
CA LYS A 135 19.83 7.14 8.83
C LYS A 135 18.91 7.24 10.04
N GLU A 136 18.59 8.45 10.50
CA GLU A 136 17.75 8.67 11.67
C GLU A 136 16.33 8.09 11.49
N LEU A 137 15.73 8.28 10.32
CA LEU A 137 14.44 7.70 9.98
C LEU A 137 14.50 6.17 9.95
N SER A 138 15.50 5.60 9.27
CA SER A 138 15.68 4.14 9.16
C SER A 138 15.98 3.43 10.49
N GLN A 139 16.53 4.15 11.48
CA GLN A 139 16.77 3.62 12.82
C GLN A 139 15.50 3.50 13.66
N ASN A 140 14.46 4.26 13.34
CA ASN A 140 13.23 4.34 14.12
C ASN A 140 12.02 3.75 13.40
N LEU A 141 12.07 3.68 12.06
CA LEU A 141 10.97 3.31 11.20
C LEU A 141 11.46 2.41 10.05
N SER A 142 10.61 1.47 9.65
CA SER A 142 10.90 0.61 8.50
C SER A 142 10.63 1.32 7.18
N GLU A 143 11.15 0.77 6.09
CA GLU A 143 10.91 1.31 4.74
C GLU A 143 9.41 1.31 4.38
N THR A 144 8.66 0.32 4.85
CA THR A 144 7.20 0.26 4.65
C THR A 144 6.45 1.32 5.45
N ASP A 145 6.95 1.72 6.62
CA ASP A 145 6.40 2.86 7.36
C ASP A 145 6.58 4.17 6.56
N LEU A 146 7.74 4.32 5.91
CA LEU A 146 8.18 5.57 5.27
C LEU A 146 7.74 5.73 3.82
N PHE A 147 7.77 4.68 3.00
CA PHE A 147 7.66 4.84 1.54
C PHE A 147 6.66 3.88 0.90
N SER A 148 5.88 3.15 1.70
CA SER A 148 4.74 2.39 1.17
C SER A 148 3.64 3.35 0.70
N VAL A 149 3.15 3.09 -0.52
CA VAL A 149 1.88 3.63 -1.00
C VAL A 149 0.81 2.68 -0.51
N LEU A 150 0.26 2.97 0.66
CA LEU A 150 -0.76 2.10 1.26
C LEU A 150 -2.09 2.21 0.51
N TYR A 151 -2.82 1.09 0.57
CA TYR A 151 -4.04 0.77 -0.14
C TYR A 151 -5.20 1.76 0.10
#